data_AF-A0A3N5X1F6-F1
#
_entry.id   AF-A0A3N5X1F6-F1
#
_cell.length_a   1.000
_cell.length_b   1.000
_cell.length_c   1.000
_cell.angle_alpha   90.00
_cell.angle_beta   90.00
_cell.angle_gamma   90.00
#
_symmetry.space_group_name_H-M   'P 1'
#
loop_
_entity.id
_entity.type
_entity.pdbx_description
1 polymer ?
#
loop_
_entity_poly.entity_id
_entity_poly.type
_entity_poly.pdbx_seq_one_letter_code
_entity_poly.pdbx_strand_id
1 'polypeptide(L)'
;MSADLLLHATLTVTGAREQLPTVDARIKALLVEEIYVGEFEEHHGDDALSYDFKVHGGIPFPAFAAASQEFPELVITAEWVNVAAGRRGRAQLSNGSITQHTEDTIAPGGAEAGNRYLRTAGDGTLQLAFALVQRDRQQWAGYVLNHERDALFRITRSGDDVELLATEGAAEWAYLWRLRAADDAPQPEALDPPQPVDPALYGELGRMAEEFVAGWFWLRAAPAADNAIEMERYARYGYAVRDANVRAARLHRLRGALDASQPLEHSTLDAQHAWISDLLLRCWAV
;
A
#
# COMPACT_ATOMS: atom_id res chain seq x y z
N MET A 1 14.23 -25.94 -19.28
CA MET A 1 13.23 -26.02 -18.20
C MET A 1 13.04 -24.59 -17.70
N SER A 2 11.93 -23.96 -18.04
CA SER A 2 11.64 -22.58 -17.64
C SER A 2 11.38 -22.58 -16.13
N ALA A 3 12.07 -21.73 -15.38
CA ALA A 3 11.76 -21.55 -13.96
C ALA A 3 10.32 -21.06 -13.84
N ASP A 4 9.49 -21.82 -13.15
CA ASP A 4 8.07 -21.51 -12.96
C ASP A 4 7.95 -20.24 -12.10
N LEU A 5 7.53 -19.12 -12.71
CA LEU A 5 7.57 -17.79 -12.08
C LEU A 5 6.39 -17.64 -11.11
N LEU A 6 6.67 -17.35 -9.84
CA LEU A 6 5.67 -17.12 -8.81
C LEU A 6 4.98 -15.76 -9.02
N LEU A 7 3.69 -15.79 -9.39
CA LEU A 7 2.83 -14.63 -9.54
C LEU A 7 1.84 -14.59 -8.38
N HIS A 8 1.68 -13.41 -7.78
CA HIS A 8 0.65 -13.16 -6.78
C HIS A 8 -0.48 -12.36 -7.42
N ALA A 9 -1.72 -12.84 -7.28
CA ALA A 9 -2.88 -12.13 -7.78
C ALA A 9 -4.01 -12.14 -6.75
N THR A 10 -4.70 -11.01 -6.63
CA THR A 10 -5.93 -10.88 -5.87
C THR A 10 -7.04 -10.60 -6.86
N LEU A 11 -8.10 -11.41 -6.83
CA LEU A 11 -9.30 -11.21 -7.64
C LEU A 11 -10.47 -10.90 -6.72
N THR A 12 -11.03 -9.71 -6.87
CA THR A 12 -12.18 -9.23 -6.12
C THR A 12 -13.40 -9.24 -7.03
N VAL A 13 -14.44 -9.95 -6.64
CA VAL A 13 -15.72 -10.06 -7.36
C VAL A 13 -16.76 -9.25 -6.59
N THR A 14 -17.39 -8.29 -7.26
CA THR A 14 -18.50 -7.49 -6.72
C THR A 14 -19.72 -7.62 -7.62
N GLY A 15 -20.91 -7.51 -7.04
CA GLY A 15 -22.18 -7.68 -7.74
C GLY A 15 -23.37 -7.68 -6.79
N ALA A 16 -24.54 -8.12 -7.27
CA ALA A 16 -25.72 -8.25 -6.43
C ALA A 16 -25.49 -9.30 -5.33
N ARG A 17 -25.71 -8.90 -4.06
CA ARG A 17 -25.42 -9.72 -2.87
C ARG A 17 -26.05 -11.11 -2.93
N GLU A 18 -27.28 -11.19 -3.41
CA GLU A 18 -28.04 -12.44 -3.53
C GLU A 18 -27.44 -13.44 -4.54
N GLN A 19 -26.57 -12.98 -5.45
CA GLN A 19 -25.94 -13.81 -6.46
C GLN A 19 -24.57 -14.34 -6.04
N LEU A 20 -23.89 -13.65 -5.12
CA LEU A 20 -22.51 -13.97 -4.73
C LEU A 20 -22.30 -15.43 -4.27
N PRO A 21 -23.20 -16.08 -3.51
CA PRO A 21 -23.01 -17.49 -3.15
C PRO A 21 -23.05 -18.44 -4.36
N THR A 22 -23.89 -18.15 -5.35
CA THR A 22 -24.00 -18.94 -6.58
C THR A 22 -22.77 -18.72 -7.46
N VAL A 23 -22.31 -17.47 -7.54
CA VAL A 23 -21.10 -17.06 -8.26
C VAL A 23 -19.86 -17.72 -7.68
N ASP A 24 -19.74 -17.73 -6.35
CA ASP A 24 -18.67 -18.42 -5.63
C ASP A 24 -18.58 -19.90 -6.04
N ALA A 25 -19.69 -20.63 -5.86
CA ALA A 25 -19.76 -22.04 -6.21
C ALA A 25 -19.38 -22.29 -7.68
N ARG A 26 -19.78 -21.39 -8.59
CA ARG A 26 -19.45 -21.49 -10.01
C ARG A 26 -17.98 -21.23 -10.30
N ILE A 27 -17.38 -20.19 -9.72
CA ILE A 27 -15.95 -19.89 -9.85
C ILE A 27 -15.12 -21.08 -9.37
N LYS A 28 -15.47 -21.66 -8.22
CA LYS A 28 -14.80 -22.86 -7.69
C LYS A 28 -14.87 -24.04 -8.65
N ALA A 29 -16.05 -24.31 -9.22
CA ALA A 29 -16.21 -25.38 -10.20
C ALA A 29 -15.31 -25.15 -11.43
N LEU A 30 -15.28 -23.92 -11.94
CA LEU A 30 -14.46 -23.53 -13.10
C LEU A 30 -12.96 -23.64 -12.81
N LEU A 31 -12.50 -23.25 -11.62
CA LEU A 31 -11.11 -23.41 -11.20
C LEU A 31 -10.69 -24.89 -11.15
N VAL A 32 -11.59 -25.79 -10.74
CA VAL A 32 -11.34 -27.24 -10.75
C VAL A 32 -11.33 -27.79 -12.19
N GLU A 33 -12.28 -27.35 -13.03
CA GLU A 33 -12.38 -27.75 -14.45
C GLU A 33 -11.14 -27.34 -15.27
N GLU A 34 -10.56 -26.17 -14.97
CA GLU A 34 -9.35 -25.67 -15.64
C GLU A 34 -8.05 -26.36 -15.19
N ILE A 35 -8.14 -27.36 -14.30
CA ILE A 35 -6.98 -28.03 -13.69
C ILE A 35 -6.05 -26.98 -13.07
N TYR A 36 -6.62 -26.09 -12.25
CA TYR A 36 -5.82 -25.13 -11.50
C TYR A 36 -4.84 -25.87 -10.58
N VAL A 37 -3.53 -25.70 -10.84
CA VAL A 37 -2.45 -26.24 -10.01
C VAL A 37 -1.89 -25.11 -9.16
N GLY A 38 -2.42 -24.95 -7.96
CA GLY A 38 -1.96 -23.95 -6.99
C GLY A 38 -2.77 -23.98 -5.69
N GLU A 39 -2.32 -23.20 -4.71
CA GLU A 39 -3.10 -22.88 -3.52
C GLU A 39 -3.72 -21.49 -3.71
N PHE A 40 -4.97 -21.31 -3.27
CA PHE A 40 -5.59 -20.00 -3.17
C PHE A 40 -6.30 -19.88 -1.83
N GLU A 41 -6.25 -18.68 -1.27
CA GLU A 41 -7.02 -18.32 -0.08
C GLU A 41 -8.29 -17.59 -0.53
N GLU A 42 -9.38 -17.84 0.20
CA GLU A 42 -10.69 -17.31 -0.14
C GLU A 42 -11.27 -16.53 1.03
N HIS A 43 -11.85 -15.39 0.70
CA HIS A 43 -12.50 -14.50 1.64
C HIS A 43 -13.86 -14.05 1.13
N HIS A 44 -14.87 -14.16 1.98
CA HIS A 44 -16.24 -13.72 1.70
C HIS A 44 -16.55 -12.50 2.54
N GLY A 45 -16.97 -11.42 1.89
CA GLY A 45 -17.63 -10.28 2.52
C GLY A 45 -19.10 -10.23 2.12
N ASP A 46 -19.85 -9.35 2.77
CA ASP A 46 -21.31 -9.24 2.58
C ASP A 46 -21.71 -8.92 1.11
N ASP A 47 -20.90 -8.14 0.40
CA ASP A 47 -21.18 -7.67 -0.97
C ASP A 47 -20.02 -7.98 -1.96
N ALA A 48 -19.04 -8.80 -1.56
CA ALA A 48 -17.90 -9.14 -2.39
C ALA A 48 -17.27 -10.50 -2.06
N LEU A 49 -16.64 -11.12 -3.06
CA LEU A 49 -15.77 -12.28 -2.88
C LEU A 49 -14.33 -11.87 -3.21
N SER A 50 -13.35 -12.42 -2.50
CA SER A 50 -11.93 -12.17 -2.78
C SER A 50 -11.16 -13.49 -2.80
N TYR A 51 -10.35 -13.66 -3.83
CA TYR A 51 -9.53 -14.83 -4.06
C TYR A 51 -8.07 -14.41 -4.20
N ASP A 52 -7.22 -14.91 -3.31
CA ASP A 52 -5.80 -14.64 -3.28
C ASP A 52 -5.02 -15.85 -3.83
N PHE A 53 -4.41 -15.67 -4.99
CA PHE A 53 -3.72 -16.71 -5.74
C PHE A 53 -2.20 -16.57 -5.61
N LYS A 54 -1.52 -17.71 -5.38
CA LYS A 54 -0.08 -17.88 -5.54
C LYS A 54 0.16 -18.92 -6.63
N VAL A 55 0.48 -18.47 -7.83
CA VAL A 55 0.44 -19.31 -9.04
C VAL A 55 1.77 -19.35 -9.76
N HIS A 56 2.08 -20.53 -10.28
CA HIS A 56 3.11 -20.76 -11.26
C HIS A 56 2.41 -21.00 -12.61
N GLY A 57 2.44 -20.01 -13.51
CA GLY A 57 1.83 -20.16 -14.85
C GLY A 57 0.80 -19.10 -15.27
N GLY A 58 0.38 -18.20 -14.36
CA GLY A 58 -0.48 -17.07 -14.69
C GLY A 58 -1.78 -17.03 -13.88
N ILE A 59 -2.50 -15.90 -13.99
CA ILE A 59 -3.77 -15.67 -13.28
C ILE A 59 -4.85 -16.54 -13.95
N PRO A 60 -5.76 -17.19 -13.19
CA PRO A 60 -6.85 -17.98 -13.75
C PRO A 60 -7.97 -17.09 -14.33
N PHE A 61 -7.63 -16.14 -15.19
CA PHE A 61 -8.59 -15.25 -15.85
C PHE A 61 -9.73 -15.99 -16.58
N PRO A 62 -9.50 -17.13 -17.26
CA PRO A 62 -10.56 -17.80 -18.00
C PRO A 62 -11.74 -18.24 -17.11
N ALA A 63 -11.49 -18.81 -15.93
CA ALA A 63 -12.54 -19.14 -14.96
C ALA A 63 -13.38 -17.91 -14.54
N PHE A 64 -12.72 -16.78 -14.26
CA PHE A 64 -13.41 -15.55 -13.86
C PHE A 64 -14.14 -14.87 -15.02
N ALA A 65 -13.60 -14.94 -16.23
CA ALA A 65 -14.27 -14.44 -17.42
C ALA A 65 -15.53 -15.27 -17.74
N ALA A 66 -15.45 -16.60 -17.64
CA ALA A 66 -16.60 -17.47 -17.83
C ALA A 66 -17.69 -17.20 -16.79
N ALA A 67 -17.32 -17.06 -15.50
CA ALA A 67 -18.26 -16.65 -14.46
C ALA A 67 -18.87 -15.27 -14.75
N SER A 68 -18.07 -14.27 -15.12
CA SER A 68 -18.57 -12.94 -15.47
C SER A 68 -19.50 -12.93 -16.69
N GLN A 69 -19.35 -13.88 -17.61
CA GLN A 69 -20.25 -14.02 -18.75
C GLN A 69 -21.59 -14.63 -18.34
N GLU A 70 -21.59 -15.57 -17.40
CA GLU A 70 -22.80 -16.20 -16.85
C GLU A 70 -23.57 -15.23 -15.92
N PHE A 71 -22.87 -14.27 -15.31
CA PHE A 71 -23.43 -13.25 -14.42
C PHE A 71 -22.98 -11.85 -14.88
N PRO A 72 -23.66 -11.25 -15.88
CA PRO A 72 -23.20 -10.03 -16.57
C PRO A 72 -23.05 -8.79 -15.67
N GLU A 73 -23.86 -8.72 -14.62
CA GLU A 73 -23.82 -7.69 -13.58
C GLU A 73 -22.59 -7.77 -12.66
N LEU A 74 -21.78 -8.82 -12.74
CA LEU A 74 -20.54 -8.91 -11.98
C LEU A 74 -19.47 -7.98 -12.52
N VAL A 75 -18.76 -7.37 -11.58
CA VAL A 75 -17.50 -6.68 -11.84
C VAL A 75 -16.40 -7.45 -11.12
N ILE A 76 -15.39 -7.86 -11.86
CA ILE A 76 -14.24 -8.58 -11.32
C ILE A 76 -13.03 -7.69 -11.48
N THR A 77 -12.39 -7.34 -10.37
CA THR A 77 -11.13 -6.61 -10.36
C THR A 77 -10.01 -7.58 -10.04
N ALA A 78 -9.09 -7.78 -10.99
CA ALA A 78 -7.87 -8.53 -10.78
C ALA A 78 -6.70 -7.57 -10.60
N GLU A 79 -5.93 -7.75 -9.53
CA GLU A 79 -4.68 -7.05 -9.29
C GLU A 79 -3.57 -8.07 -9.14
N TRP A 80 -2.43 -7.85 -9.79
CA TRP A 80 -1.32 -8.80 -9.72
C TRP A 80 0.05 -8.16 -9.68
N VAL A 81 0.98 -8.94 -9.14
CA VAL A 81 2.40 -8.63 -9.11
C VAL A 81 3.18 -9.86 -9.57
N ASN A 82 3.97 -9.67 -10.63
CA ASN A 82 4.97 -10.61 -11.11
C ASN A 82 6.36 -10.01 -10.83
N VAL A 83 6.90 -10.34 -9.66
CA VAL A 83 8.20 -9.83 -9.20
C VAL A 83 9.32 -10.26 -10.14
N ALA A 84 9.29 -11.51 -10.61
CA ALA A 84 10.34 -12.05 -11.46
C ALA A 84 10.35 -11.46 -12.88
N ALA A 85 9.17 -11.09 -13.40
CA ALA A 85 9.06 -10.34 -14.66
C ALA A 85 9.19 -8.82 -14.47
N GLY A 86 9.28 -8.34 -13.23
CA GLY A 86 9.29 -6.92 -12.93
C GLY A 86 8.03 -6.22 -13.48
N ARG A 87 6.84 -6.80 -13.32
CA ARG A 87 5.58 -6.22 -13.78
C ARG A 87 4.48 -6.32 -12.74
N ARG A 88 3.64 -5.30 -12.66
CA ARG A 88 2.37 -5.35 -11.92
C ARG A 88 1.26 -4.94 -12.85
N GLY A 89 0.04 -5.35 -12.57
CA GLY A 89 -1.07 -4.89 -13.35
C GLY A 89 -2.39 -4.96 -12.61
N ARG A 90 -3.37 -4.30 -13.20
CA ARG A 90 -4.75 -4.31 -12.79
C ARG A 90 -5.60 -4.52 -14.04
N ALA A 91 -6.57 -5.41 -13.93
CA ALA A 91 -7.58 -5.62 -14.95
C ALA A 91 -8.97 -5.59 -14.31
N GLN A 92 -9.93 -5.03 -15.02
CA GLN A 92 -11.33 -5.14 -14.68
C GLN A 92 -12.03 -5.97 -15.76
N LEU A 93 -12.84 -6.93 -15.33
CA LEU A 93 -13.66 -7.76 -16.19
C LEU A 93 -15.13 -7.51 -15.89
N SER A 94 -15.92 -7.44 -16.93
CA SER A 94 -17.38 -7.44 -16.85
C SER A 94 -17.93 -8.11 -18.11
N ASN A 95 -19.01 -8.88 -17.96
CA ASN A 95 -19.66 -9.64 -19.02
C ASN A 95 -18.65 -10.49 -19.85
N GLY A 96 -17.72 -11.16 -19.16
CA GLY A 96 -16.70 -12.03 -19.75
C GLY A 96 -15.60 -11.32 -20.55
N SER A 97 -15.57 -10.00 -20.56
CA SER A 97 -14.58 -9.20 -21.30
C SER A 97 -13.78 -8.31 -20.37
N ILE A 98 -12.50 -8.09 -20.70
CA ILE A 98 -11.67 -7.11 -20.01
C ILE A 98 -12.12 -5.71 -20.44
N THR A 99 -12.62 -4.91 -19.50
CA THR A 99 -13.10 -3.54 -19.74
C THR A 99 -12.01 -2.50 -19.45
N GLN A 100 -11.09 -2.80 -18.54
CA GLN A 100 -9.93 -1.97 -18.23
C GLN A 100 -8.71 -2.86 -18.02
N HIS A 101 -7.55 -2.43 -18.50
CA HIS A 101 -6.27 -3.09 -18.28
C HIS A 101 -5.19 -2.03 -18.16
N THR A 102 -4.46 -2.06 -17.06
CA THR A 102 -3.20 -1.32 -16.89
C THR A 102 -2.11 -2.29 -16.45
N GLU A 103 -0.98 -2.28 -17.15
CA GLU A 103 0.21 -3.03 -16.75
C GLU A 103 1.38 -2.06 -16.68
N ASP A 104 2.02 -2.01 -15.51
CA ASP A 104 3.20 -1.20 -15.26
C ASP A 104 4.42 -2.10 -15.17
N THR A 105 5.54 -1.60 -15.67
CA THR A 105 6.82 -2.18 -15.29
C THR A 105 7.04 -1.83 -13.82
N ILE A 106 7.29 -2.84 -12.98
CA ILE A 106 7.95 -2.65 -11.70
C ILE A 106 9.33 -2.09 -12.08
N ALA A 107 9.46 -0.76 -12.07
CA ALA A 107 10.77 -0.12 -12.16
C ALA A 107 11.70 -0.84 -11.18
N PRO A 108 12.99 -1.05 -11.47
CA PRO A 108 13.92 -1.55 -10.47
C PRO A 108 13.91 -0.56 -9.30
N GLY A 109 13.08 -0.84 -8.28
CA GLY A 109 12.54 0.16 -7.36
C GLY A 109 11.01 0.13 -7.13
N GLY A 110 10.26 -0.90 -7.57
CA GLY A 110 8.81 -1.00 -7.36
C GLY A 110 8.42 -2.09 -6.35
N ALA A 111 7.42 -1.77 -5.53
CA ALA A 111 6.82 -2.54 -4.43
C ALA A 111 7.69 -2.78 -3.17
N GLU A 112 8.98 -3.07 -3.33
CA GLU A 112 10.06 -2.84 -2.34
C GLU A 112 11.02 -1.80 -2.91
N ALA A 113 10.50 -0.61 -3.26
CA ALA A 113 11.38 0.52 -3.52
C ALA A 113 12.31 0.67 -2.31
N GLY A 114 13.63 0.70 -2.54
CA GLY A 114 14.57 1.02 -1.48
C GLY A 114 14.12 2.29 -0.76
N ASN A 115 14.31 2.33 0.56
CA ASN A 115 14.00 3.48 1.41
C ASN A 115 12.52 3.72 1.71
N ARG A 116 11.81 2.64 2.07
CA ARG A 116 10.49 2.68 2.71
C ARG A 116 10.59 2.24 4.15
N TYR A 117 9.68 2.77 4.95
CA TYR A 117 9.54 2.41 6.35
C TYR A 117 8.06 2.39 6.73
N LEU A 118 7.70 1.46 7.60
CA LEU A 118 6.37 1.33 8.16
C LEU A 118 6.48 0.81 9.59
N ARG A 119 5.77 1.47 10.50
CA ARG A 119 5.62 1.06 11.88
C ARG A 119 4.16 1.16 12.31
N THR A 120 3.66 0.08 12.92
CA THR A 120 2.33 0.06 13.53
C THR A 120 2.41 -0.34 15.00
N ALA A 121 1.45 0.15 15.79
CA ALA A 121 1.22 -0.35 17.13
C ALA A 121 0.64 -1.79 17.09
N GLY A 122 0.57 -2.42 18.26
CA GLY A 122 0.02 -3.78 18.40
C GLY A 122 -1.47 -3.89 18.04
N ASP A 123 -2.21 -2.79 18.09
CA ASP A 123 -3.62 -2.71 17.70
C ASP A 123 -3.83 -2.40 16.20
N GLY A 124 -2.75 -2.38 15.41
CA GLY A 124 -2.78 -2.06 13.99
C GLY A 124 -2.73 -0.55 13.68
N THR A 125 -2.73 0.33 14.68
CA THR A 125 -2.65 1.78 14.46
C THR A 125 -1.33 2.15 13.75
N LEU A 126 -1.44 2.88 12.64
CA LEU A 126 -0.28 3.38 11.88
C LEU A 126 0.44 4.48 12.67
N GLN A 127 1.61 4.16 13.21
CA GLN A 127 2.44 5.12 13.96
C GLN A 127 3.25 5.99 13.01
N LEU A 128 3.86 5.38 12.00
CA LEU A 128 4.64 6.08 10.99
C LEU A 128 4.74 5.22 9.74
N ALA A 129 4.62 5.83 8.59
CA ALA A 129 5.16 5.29 7.36
C ALA A 129 5.76 6.39 6.50
N PHE A 130 6.75 6.02 5.68
CA PHE A 130 7.27 6.93 4.68
C PHE A 130 7.90 6.18 3.51
N ALA A 131 7.98 6.90 2.40
CA ALA A 131 8.82 6.58 1.26
C ALA A 131 9.70 7.79 0.97
N LEU A 132 10.97 7.57 0.63
CA LEU A 132 11.90 8.66 0.33
C LEU A 132 12.80 8.37 -0.85
N VAL A 133 13.32 9.46 -1.41
CA VAL A 133 14.41 9.45 -2.38
C VAL A 133 15.58 10.26 -1.85
N GLN A 134 16.79 9.78 -2.11
CA GLN A 134 17.99 10.58 -1.90
C GLN A 134 18.19 11.51 -3.09
N ARG A 135 18.27 12.81 -2.83
CA ARG A 135 18.45 13.86 -3.85
C ARG A 135 19.93 14.19 -4.05
N ASP A 136 20.67 14.20 -2.94
CA ASP A 136 22.13 14.38 -2.90
C ASP A 136 22.69 13.66 -1.65
N ARG A 137 24.01 13.67 -1.46
CA ARG A 137 24.70 13.07 -0.31
C ARG A 137 24.16 13.53 1.05
N GLN A 138 23.61 14.74 1.09
CA GLN A 138 23.16 15.43 2.31
C GLN A 138 21.68 15.83 2.25
N GLN A 139 20.93 15.37 1.24
CA GLN A 139 19.54 15.77 1.07
C GLN A 139 18.65 14.59 0.67
N TRP A 140 17.52 14.49 1.36
CA TRP A 140 16.47 13.51 1.11
C TRP A 140 15.13 14.23 1.01
N ALA A 141 14.21 13.66 0.23
CA ALA A 141 12.85 14.15 0.14
C ALA A 141 11.89 12.97 0.02
N GLY A 142 10.66 13.13 0.47
CA GLY A 142 9.73 12.02 0.50
C GLY A 142 8.32 12.40 0.93
N TYR A 143 7.55 11.37 1.20
CA TYR A 143 6.20 11.44 1.73
C TYR A 143 6.15 10.68 3.05
N VAL A 144 5.54 11.28 4.06
CA VAL A 144 5.36 10.71 5.40
C VAL A 144 3.89 10.77 5.77
N LEU A 145 3.42 9.73 6.44
CA LEU A 145 2.08 9.68 7.00
C LEU A 145 2.04 8.91 8.32
N ASN A 146 1.09 9.28 9.17
CA ASN A 146 0.66 8.49 10.31
C ASN A 146 -0.86 8.24 10.20
N HIS A 147 -1.48 7.74 11.26
CA HIS A 147 -2.91 7.45 11.29
C HIS A 147 -3.86 8.66 11.19
N GLU A 148 -3.37 9.90 11.30
CA GLU A 148 -4.17 11.14 11.30
C GLU A 148 -3.80 12.13 10.18
N ARG A 149 -2.51 12.19 9.81
CA ARG A 149 -2.00 13.22 8.91
C ARG A 149 -0.89 12.71 8.01
N ASP A 150 -0.70 13.40 6.92
CA ASP A 150 0.37 13.18 5.97
C ASP A 150 1.04 14.50 5.54
N ALA A 151 2.23 14.39 4.96
CA ALA A 151 2.96 15.52 4.40
C ALA A 151 4.01 15.05 3.40
N LEU A 152 4.36 15.95 2.48
CA LEU A 152 5.66 15.90 1.84
C LEU A 152 6.71 16.43 2.80
N PHE A 153 7.92 15.88 2.72
CA PHE A 153 9.03 16.35 3.54
C PHE A 153 10.33 16.51 2.74
N ARG A 154 11.24 17.30 3.31
CA ARG A 154 12.63 17.40 2.89
C ARG A 154 13.54 17.39 4.10
N ILE A 155 14.56 16.54 4.08
CA ILE A 155 15.61 16.48 5.10
C ILE A 155 16.91 16.98 4.48
N THR A 156 17.57 17.90 5.17
CA THR A 156 18.94 18.31 4.87
C THR A 156 19.83 18.00 6.07
N ARG A 157 21.00 17.39 5.85
CA ARG A 157 21.98 17.12 6.89
C ARG A 157 23.28 17.87 6.62
N SER A 158 23.80 18.57 7.61
CA SER A 158 25.08 19.27 7.54
C SER A 158 25.92 18.92 8.77
N GLY A 159 26.73 17.86 8.65
CA GLY A 159 27.44 17.30 9.80
C GLY A 159 26.45 16.68 10.79
N ASP A 160 26.36 17.26 11.98
CA ASP A 160 25.43 16.84 13.05
C ASP A 160 24.12 17.64 13.01
N ASP A 161 24.07 18.77 12.29
CA ASP A 161 22.85 19.54 12.11
C ASP A 161 21.92 18.85 11.10
N VAL A 162 20.66 18.69 11.48
CA VAL A 162 19.59 18.15 10.62
C VAL A 162 18.44 19.16 10.57
N GLU A 163 18.03 19.51 9.36
CA GLU A 163 16.82 20.28 9.11
C GLU A 163 15.77 19.38 8.44
N LEU A 164 14.56 19.35 8.98
CA LEU A 164 13.40 18.68 8.38
C LEU A 164 12.36 19.74 8.06
N LEU A 165 11.97 19.84 6.80
CA LEU A 165 10.85 20.65 6.33
C LEU A 165 9.67 19.75 6.01
N ALA A 166 8.46 20.23 6.29
CA ALA A 166 7.24 19.53 5.90
C ALA A 166 6.15 20.48 5.37
N THR A 167 5.32 19.97 4.47
CA THR A 167 4.14 20.66 3.93
C THR A 167 2.93 20.52 4.86
N GLU A 168 1.92 21.38 4.66
CA GLU A 168 0.59 21.24 5.28
C GLU A 168 -0.49 21.39 4.20
N GLY A 169 -0.88 20.27 3.56
CA GLY A 169 -1.98 20.24 2.59
C GLY A 169 -1.81 21.09 1.31
N ALA A 170 -0.66 21.74 1.13
CA ALA A 170 -0.37 22.66 0.04
C ALA A 170 1.06 22.47 -0.51
N ALA A 171 1.32 23.05 -1.69
CA ALA A 171 2.63 23.02 -2.37
C ALA A 171 3.66 24.00 -1.75
N GLU A 172 3.65 24.12 -0.43
CA GLU A 172 4.51 25.03 0.34
C GLU A 172 5.04 24.30 1.58
N TRP A 173 6.33 24.49 1.88
CA TRP A 173 6.92 24.13 3.16
C TRP A 173 6.33 25.05 4.23
N ALA A 174 5.65 24.45 5.20
CA ALA A 174 4.95 25.15 6.27
C ALA A 174 5.63 25.00 7.63
N TYR A 175 6.33 23.89 7.86
CA TYR A 175 7.00 23.60 9.13
C TYR A 175 8.47 23.25 8.95
N LEU A 176 9.27 23.63 9.94
CA LEU A 176 10.69 23.34 10.04
C LEU A 176 11.04 22.78 11.43
N TRP A 177 11.75 21.66 11.46
CA TRP A 177 12.45 21.17 12.65
C TRP A 177 13.95 21.35 12.43
N ARG A 178 14.64 21.86 13.44
CA ARG A 178 16.12 21.89 13.49
C ARG A 178 16.59 21.06 14.67
N LEU A 179 17.46 20.09 14.38
CA LEU A 179 17.93 19.11 15.35
C LEU A 179 19.46 19.04 15.26
N ARG A 180 20.12 19.02 16.42
CA ARG A 180 21.58 18.92 16.53
C ARG A 180 22.03 17.67 17.27
N ALA A 181 21.22 17.23 18.23
CA ALA A 181 21.47 16.03 19.02
C ALA A 181 20.42 14.95 18.74
N ALA A 182 20.83 13.70 18.93
CA ALA A 182 19.95 12.54 18.84
C ALA A 182 18.80 12.59 19.88
N ASP A 183 18.99 13.31 20.98
CA ASP A 183 18.03 13.42 22.09
C ASP A 183 17.27 14.75 22.11
N ASP A 184 17.46 15.62 21.11
CA ASP A 184 16.71 16.88 21.05
C ASP A 184 15.20 16.59 20.98
N ALA A 185 14.44 17.27 21.83
CA ALA A 185 12.98 17.25 21.79
C ALA A 185 12.53 18.05 20.55
N PRO A 186 12.03 17.39 19.49
CA PRO A 186 11.71 18.08 18.24
C PRO A 186 10.52 19.01 18.46
N GLN A 187 10.69 20.28 18.12
CA GLN A 187 9.60 21.25 18.07
C GLN A 187 9.49 21.85 16.67
N PRO A 188 8.31 21.79 16.02
CA PRO A 188 8.10 22.45 14.75
C PRO A 188 8.08 23.96 14.91
N GLU A 189 8.82 24.65 14.05
CA GLU A 189 8.70 26.08 13.79
C GLU A 189 7.82 26.27 12.56
N ALA A 190 6.73 27.05 12.67
CA ALA A 190 5.94 27.45 11.51
C ALA A 190 6.73 28.48 10.68
N LEU A 191 6.78 28.28 9.37
CA LEU A 191 7.40 29.21 8.44
C LEU A 191 6.42 30.32 8.08
N ASP A 192 6.80 31.57 8.34
CA ASP A 192 6.02 32.75 7.98
C ASP A 192 6.90 33.78 7.21
N PRO A 193 6.72 33.92 5.88
CA PRO A 193 5.74 33.19 5.06
C PRO A 193 6.17 31.73 4.78
N PRO A 194 5.21 30.84 4.46
CA PRO A 194 5.52 29.52 3.90
C PRO A 194 6.42 29.63 2.67
N GLN A 195 7.26 28.61 2.46
CA GLN A 195 8.22 28.61 1.35
C GLN A 195 7.71 27.72 0.21
N PRO A 196 7.70 28.18 -1.06
CA PRO A 196 7.20 27.36 -2.15
C PRO A 196 8.04 26.09 -2.34
N VAL A 197 7.36 24.96 -2.59
CA VAL A 197 8.00 23.73 -3.06
C VAL A 197 8.27 23.88 -4.55
N ASP A 198 9.46 23.49 -5.01
CA ASP A 198 9.75 23.43 -6.44
C ASP A 198 8.69 22.58 -7.18
N PRO A 199 8.06 23.07 -8.26
CA PRO A 199 6.95 22.36 -8.90
C PRO A 199 7.32 20.98 -9.44
N ALA A 200 8.55 20.79 -9.93
CA ALA A 200 9.00 19.50 -10.44
C ALA A 200 9.18 18.51 -9.28
N LEU A 201 9.76 18.96 -8.16
CA LEU A 201 9.85 18.19 -6.93
C LEU A 201 8.46 17.84 -6.38
N TYR A 202 7.54 18.80 -6.33
CA TYR A 202 6.17 18.57 -5.85
C TYR A 202 5.46 17.48 -6.65
N GLY A 203 5.53 17.53 -7.99
CA GLY A 203 4.93 16.51 -8.86
C GLY A 203 5.62 15.14 -8.79
N GLU A 204 6.93 15.09 -8.52
CA GLU A 204 7.64 13.84 -8.28
C GLU A 204 7.21 13.18 -6.97
N LEU A 205 7.19 13.96 -5.88
CA LEU A 205 6.81 13.46 -4.56
C LEU A 205 5.32 13.09 -4.50
N GLY A 206 4.45 13.82 -5.21
CA GLY A 206 3.04 13.49 -5.35
C GLY A 206 2.82 12.11 -5.98
N ARG A 207 3.50 11.80 -7.10
CA ARG A 207 3.43 10.46 -7.72
C ARG A 207 3.94 9.35 -6.80
N MET A 208 5.04 9.61 -6.07
CA MET A 208 5.56 8.67 -5.09
C MET A 208 4.55 8.42 -3.95
N ALA A 209 3.91 9.48 -3.45
CA ALA A 209 2.89 9.38 -2.42
C ALA A 209 1.70 8.56 -2.90
N GLU A 210 1.18 8.84 -4.10
CA GLU A 210 0.08 8.09 -4.73
C GLU A 210 0.42 6.60 -4.87
N GLU A 211 1.59 6.27 -5.40
CA GLU A 211 2.04 4.88 -5.55
C GLU A 211 2.23 4.16 -4.21
N PHE A 212 2.75 4.87 -3.20
CA PHE A 212 2.95 4.32 -1.86
C PHE A 212 1.60 4.08 -1.17
N VAL A 213 0.71 5.07 -1.21
CA VAL A 213 -0.67 5.00 -0.68
C VAL A 213 -1.43 3.85 -1.34
N ALA A 214 -1.49 3.81 -2.66
CA ALA A 214 -2.22 2.77 -3.39
C ALA A 214 -1.74 1.35 -3.02
N GLY A 215 -0.43 1.16 -2.86
CA GLY A 215 0.16 -0.16 -2.61
C GLY A 215 0.12 -0.66 -1.17
N TRP A 216 -0.02 0.24 -0.18
CA TRP A 216 0.16 -0.07 1.23
C TRP A 216 -1.01 0.31 2.13
N PHE A 217 -1.77 1.34 1.76
CA PHE A 217 -2.73 1.97 2.66
C PHE A 217 -4.13 2.03 2.05
N TRP A 218 -5.11 2.27 2.91
CA TRP A 218 -6.46 2.69 2.55
C TRP A 218 -6.87 3.84 3.48
N LEU A 219 -7.58 4.81 2.92
CA LEU A 219 -7.96 6.03 3.62
C LEU A 219 -9.44 5.97 3.97
N ARG A 220 -9.81 6.25 5.22
CA ARG A 220 -11.21 6.25 5.66
C ARG A 220 -12.07 7.21 4.85
N ALA A 221 -11.50 8.32 4.38
CA ALA A 221 -12.20 9.32 3.57
C ALA A 221 -12.54 8.84 2.16
N ALA A 222 -11.98 7.71 1.69
CA ALA A 222 -12.36 7.14 0.40
C ALA A 222 -13.83 6.64 0.43
N PRO A 223 -14.50 6.55 -0.74
CA PRO A 223 -15.88 6.07 -0.82
C PRO A 223 -16.09 4.75 -0.06
N ALA A 224 -17.22 4.64 0.63
CA ALA A 224 -17.50 3.47 1.49
C ALA A 224 -17.44 2.13 0.73
N ALA A 225 -17.84 2.12 -0.55
CA ALA A 225 -17.75 0.95 -1.42
C ALA A 225 -16.30 0.47 -1.63
N ASP A 226 -15.33 1.40 -1.69
CA ASP A 226 -13.92 1.08 -1.90
C ASP A 226 -13.27 0.51 -0.63
N ASN A 227 -13.81 0.87 0.55
CA ASN A 227 -13.27 0.52 1.86
C ASN A 227 -14.01 -0.64 2.55
N ALA A 228 -15.16 -1.08 2.05
CA ALA A 228 -16.04 -2.04 2.73
C ALA A 228 -15.29 -3.33 3.16
N ILE A 229 -14.48 -3.87 2.25
CA ILE A 229 -13.66 -5.08 2.50
C ILE A 229 -12.61 -4.83 3.59
N GLU A 230 -11.92 -3.70 3.54
CA GLU A 230 -10.88 -3.38 4.53
C GLU A 230 -11.48 -3.09 5.91
N MET A 231 -12.64 -2.44 5.97
CA MET A 231 -13.38 -2.22 7.21
C MET A 231 -13.80 -3.54 7.88
N GLU A 232 -14.33 -4.48 7.10
CA GLU A 232 -14.70 -5.80 7.59
C GLU A 232 -13.49 -6.59 8.09
N ARG A 233 -12.38 -6.57 7.34
CA ARG A 233 -11.10 -7.19 7.75
C ARG A 233 -10.62 -6.61 9.08
N TYR A 234 -10.61 -5.29 9.22
CA TYR A 234 -10.22 -4.63 10.47
C TYR A 234 -11.11 -5.06 11.64
N ALA A 235 -12.42 -5.10 11.45
CA ALA A 235 -13.36 -5.56 12.47
C ALA A 235 -13.10 -7.03 12.88
N ARG A 236 -12.86 -7.92 11.91
CA ARG A 236 -12.56 -9.34 12.17
C ARG A 236 -11.26 -9.54 12.93
N TYR A 237 -10.25 -8.72 12.64
CA TYR A 237 -8.94 -8.80 13.28
C TYR A 237 -8.82 -7.99 14.58
N GLY A 238 -9.88 -7.26 14.95
CA GLY A 238 -9.89 -6.41 16.14
C GLY A 238 -9.00 -5.17 16.03
N TYR A 239 -8.70 -4.72 14.80
CA TYR A 239 -7.93 -3.50 14.57
C TYR A 239 -8.83 -2.26 14.61
N ALA A 240 -8.31 -1.17 15.17
CA ALA A 240 -9.01 0.11 15.17
C ALA A 240 -8.87 0.78 13.79
N VAL A 241 -10.00 1.21 13.21
CA VAL A 241 -9.98 2.02 11.98
C VAL A 241 -9.63 3.47 12.34
N ARG A 242 -8.66 4.04 11.65
CA ARG A 242 -8.20 5.44 11.72
C ARG A 242 -8.38 6.15 10.37
N ASP A 243 -7.81 7.33 10.20
CA ASP A 243 -7.98 8.09 8.96
C ASP A 243 -7.11 7.53 7.84
N ALA A 244 -5.88 7.12 8.16
CA ALA A 244 -5.05 6.27 7.32
C ALA A 244 -4.77 4.91 7.98
N ASN A 245 -4.92 3.84 7.20
CA ASN A 245 -4.85 2.46 7.68
C ASN A 245 -3.97 1.63 6.76
N VAL A 246 -3.18 0.72 7.32
CA VAL A 246 -2.41 -0.24 6.52
C VAL A 246 -3.37 -1.30 5.98
N ARG A 247 -3.26 -1.67 4.70
CA ARG A 247 -4.09 -2.76 4.15
C ARG A 247 -3.93 -4.03 4.97
N ALA A 248 -5.04 -4.65 5.35
CA ALA A 248 -5.03 -5.79 6.27
C ALA A 248 -4.20 -6.96 5.73
N ALA A 249 -4.24 -7.23 4.41
CA ALA A 249 -3.40 -8.25 3.78
C ALA A 249 -1.89 -7.98 3.98
N ARG A 250 -1.45 -6.71 4.00
CA ARG A 250 -0.06 -6.33 4.28
C ARG A 250 0.28 -6.52 5.75
N LEU A 251 -0.60 -6.08 6.66
CA LEU A 251 -0.44 -6.28 8.10
C LEU A 251 -0.30 -7.76 8.44
N HIS A 252 -1.18 -8.62 7.93
CA HIS A 252 -1.13 -10.05 8.17
C HIS A 252 0.14 -10.70 7.63
N ARG A 253 0.54 -10.35 6.41
CA ARG A 253 1.77 -10.86 5.81
C ARG A 253 3.00 -10.49 6.64
N LEU A 254 3.09 -9.24 7.08
CA LEU A 254 4.24 -8.77 7.85
C LEU A 254 4.23 -9.31 9.28
N ARG A 255 3.04 -9.50 9.88
CA ARG A 255 2.92 -10.05 11.22
C ARG A 255 3.47 -11.47 11.30
N GLY A 256 3.23 -12.32 10.30
CA GLY A 256 3.73 -13.70 10.34
C GLY A 256 3.46 -14.38 11.69
N ALA A 257 4.53 -14.79 12.40
CA ALA A 257 4.51 -15.42 13.73
C ALA A 257 4.72 -14.46 14.92
N LEU A 258 4.69 -13.14 14.69
CA LEU A 258 4.76 -12.15 15.78
C LEU A 258 3.51 -12.23 16.65
N ASP A 259 3.70 -12.12 17.97
CA ASP A 259 2.58 -12.00 18.90
C ASP A 259 1.72 -10.78 18.54
N ALA A 260 0.40 -10.97 18.56
CA ALA A 260 -0.58 -10.00 18.13
C ALA A 260 -0.58 -8.67 18.91
N SER A 261 0.24 -8.53 19.96
CA SER A 261 0.38 -7.32 20.76
C SER A 261 1.67 -6.55 20.50
N GLN A 262 2.62 -7.08 19.73
CA GLN A 262 3.90 -6.40 19.49
C GLN A 262 3.77 -5.34 18.37
N PRO A 263 4.49 -4.21 18.48
CA PRO A 263 4.59 -3.26 17.39
C PRO A 263 5.25 -3.94 16.19
N LEU A 264 4.70 -3.69 15.01
CA LEU A 264 5.23 -4.20 13.77
C LEU A 264 6.09 -3.14 13.12
N GLU A 265 7.30 -3.51 12.72
CA GLU A 265 8.20 -2.66 11.95
C GLU A 265 8.59 -3.37 10.66
N HIS A 266 8.49 -2.66 9.55
CA HIS A 266 8.97 -3.09 8.24
C HIS A 266 9.79 -1.96 7.64
N SER A 267 11.02 -2.26 7.26
CA SER A 267 11.96 -1.29 6.70
C SER A 267 12.68 -1.89 5.50
N THR A 268 12.76 -1.11 4.42
CA THR A 268 13.64 -1.35 3.28
C THR A 268 14.77 -0.32 3.22
N LEU A 269 14.98 0.44 4.31
CA LEU A 269 16.10 1.36 4.44
C LEU A 269 17.40 0.57 4.53
N ASP A 270 18.42 1.04 3.84
CA ASP A 270 19.78 0.56 4.07
C ASP A 270 20.34 1.09 5.41
N ALA A 271 21.50 0.58 5.81
CA ALA A 271 22.16 1.03 7.03
C ALA A 271 22.54 2.53 7.02
N GLN A 272 22.70 3.14 5.85
CA GLN A 272 23.03 4.54 5.70
C GLN A 272 21.80 5.44 5.92
N HIS A 273 20.59 4.97 5.65
CA HIS A 273 19.34 5.71 5.83
C HIS A 273 18.57 5.34 7.10
N ALA A 274 19.01 4.34 7.86
CA ALA A 274 18.34 3.90 9.10
C ALA A 274 18.06 5.04 10.10
N TRP A 275 18.94 6.03 10.21
CA TRP A 275 18.73 7.18 11.12
C TRP A 275 17.51 8.06 10.75
N ILE A 276 17.02 7.97 9.51
CA ILE A 276 15.86 8.75 9.04
C ILE A 276 14.57 8.26 9.70
N SER A 277 14.43 6.95 9.97
CA SER A 277 13.25 6.45 10.70
C SER A 277 13.22 7.00 12.11
N ASP A 278 14.36 7.05 12.81
CA ASP A 278 14.44 7.58 14.17
C ASP A 278 14.14 9.08 14.20
N LEU A 279 14.62 9.83 13.21
CA LEU A 279 14.30 11.24 13.02
C LEU A 279 12.78 11.45 12.85
N LEU A 280 12.18 10.77 11.87
CA LEU A 280 10.77 10.95 11.53
C LEU A 280 9.84 10.43 12.62
N LEU A 281 10.22 9.37 13.34
CA LEU A 281 9.47 8.91 14.52
C LEU A 281 9.41 10.00 15.58
N ARG A 282 10.55 10.64 15.89
CA ARG A 282 10.58 11.72 16.89
C ARG A 282 9.76 12.94 16.46
N CYS A 283 9.85 13.34 15.19
CA CYS A 283 9.17 14.55 14.69
C CYS A 283 7.68 14.33 14.41
N TRP A 284 7.26 13.11 14.07
CA TRP A 284 5.96 12.85 13.44
C TRP A 284 5.04 11.88 14.18
N ALA A 285 5.59 10.93 14.95
CA ALA A 285 4.83 9.86 15.61
C ALA A 285 4.27 10.25 17.00
N VAL A 286 3.86 11.51 17.16
CA VAL A 286 3.23 12.06 18.38
C VAL A 286 1.75 11.68 18.44
#